data_AF-L1M0Z7-F1
#
_entry.id   AF-L1M0Z7-F1
#
_cell.length_a   1.000
_cell.length_b   1.000
_cell.length_c   1.000
_cell.angle_alpha   90.00
_cell.angle_beta   90.00
_cell.angle_gamma   90.00
#
_symmetry.space_group_name_H-M   'P 1'
#
loop_
_entity.id
_entity.type
_entity.pdbx_description
1 polymer ?
#
loop_
_entity_poly.entity_id
_entity_poly.type
_entity_poly.pdbx_seq_one_letter_code
_entity_poly.pdbx_strand_id
1 'polypeptide(L)'
;MKVSLPKTLTLGMLQDRLATIRQEHQEPAWAPVKVELNGMPFQLNTGNFTVGDDGTFAFDLCLPNAAVAAIQYVLEHPCESPMEFLRCWNEGNFAALRAEWPAVPAEVFIGADPLYKNAGGDE
;
A
#
# COMPACT_ATOMS: atom_id res chain seq x y z
N MET A 1 64.52 16.31 24.49
CA MET A 1 63.16 16.37 23.90
C MET A 1 62.82 14.99 23.38
N LYS A 2 61.79 14.30 23.91
CA LYS A 2 61.35 13.00 23.39
C LYS A 2 60.44 13.25 22.18
N VAL A 3 60.93 12.91 20.99
CA VAL A 3 60.15 12.99 19.75
C VAL A 3 59.19 11.80 19.74
N SER A 4 57.88 12.06 19.83
CA SER A 4 56.86 11.02 19.67
C SER A 4 56.87 10.58 18.21
N LEU A 5 57.13 9.30 17.96
CA LEU A 5 57.02 8.72 16.62
C LEU A 5 55.58 8.88 16.10
N PRO A 6 55.39 9.14 14.80
CA PRO A 6 54.08 9.19 14.19
C PRO A 6 53.40 7.83 14.38
N LYS A 7 52.15 7.85 14.86
CA LYS A 7 51.36 6.62 15.06
C LYS A 7 51.23 5.90 13.71
N THR A 8 51.78 4.70 13.60
CA THR A 8 51.64 3.85 12.40
C THR A 8 50.18 3.43 12.28
N LEU A 9 49.51 3.87 11.22
CA LEU A 9 48.18 3.39 10.86
C LEU A 9 48.33 2.06 10.14
N THR A 10 47.80 0.99 10.73
CA THR A 10 47.78 -0.32 10.08
C THR A 10 46.49 -0.49 9.27
N LEU A 11 46.54 -1.38 8.27
CA LEU A 11 45.37 -1.72 7.46
C LEU A 11 44.21 -2.24 8.33
N GLY A 12 44.50 -3.02 9.38
CA GLY A 12 43.50 -3.50 10.33
C GLY A 12 42.79 -2.37 11.08
N MET A 13 43.53 -1.35 11.53
CA MET A 13 42.92 -0.18 12.19
C MET A 13 42.00 0.61 11.25
N LEU A 14 42.34 0.68 9.96
CA LEU A 14 41.48 1.30 8.96
C LEU A 14 40.22 0.46 8.72
N GLN A 15 40.35 -0.86 8.64
CA GLN A 15 39.22 -1.78 8.45
C GLN A 15 38.26 -1.75 9.64
N ASP A 16 38.77 -1.75 10.87
CA ASP A 16 37.96 -1.66 12.10
C ASP A 16 37.22 -0.33 12.19
N ARG A 17 37.90 0.77 11.83
CA ARG A 17 37.26 2.09 11.74
C ARG A 17 36.20 2.12 10.64
N LEU A 18 36.47 1.53 9.48
CA LEU A 18 35.50 1.46 8.37
C LEU A 18 34.28 0.61 8.74
N ALA A 19 34.47 -0.48 9.48
CA ALA A 19 33.40 -1.34 9.98
C ALA A 19 32.53 -0.59 10.99
N THR A 20 33.15 0.16 11.92
CA THR A 20 32.43 1.00 12.89
C THR A 20 31.61 2.09 12.19
N ILE A 21 32.19 2.77 11.19
CA ILE A 21 31.50 3.78 10.39
C ILE A 21 30.32 3.17 9.61
N ARG A 22 30.51 1.98 9.02
CA ARG A 22 29.43 1.26 8.33
C ARG A 22 28.30 0.84 9.28
N GLN A 23 28.61 0.53 10.54
CA GLN A 23 27.62 0.18 11.54
C GLN A 23 26.83 1.41 12.03
N GLU A 24 27.47 2.57 12.12
CA GLU A 24 26.82 3.87 12.37
C GLU A 24 25.92 4.30 11.19
N HIS A 25 26.32 3.93 9.97
CA HIS A 25 25.53 4.03 8.74
C HIS A 25 24.71 2.76 8.45
N GLN A 26 24.32 2.00 9.47
CA GLN A 26 23.16 1.13 9.29
C GLN A 26 22.02 2.04 8.84
N GLU A 27 21.58 1.84 7.59
CA GLU A 27 20.39 2.52 7.07
C GLU A 27 19.33 2.43 8.16
N PRO A 28 18.79 3.58 8.63
CA PRO A 28 17.79 3.52 9.67
C PRO A 28 16.74 2.53 9.20
N ALA A 29 16.41 1.56 10.07
CA ALA A 29 15.25 0.71 9.86
C ALA A 29 14.00 1.57 10.06
N TRP A 30 13.83 2.61 9.22
CA TRP A 30 12.61 3.37 9.18
C TRP A 30 11.59 2.39 8.63
N ALA A 31 10.75 1.89 9.53
CA ALA A 31 9.56 1.17 9.12
C ALA A 31 8.82 2.10 8.15
N PRO A 32 8.38 1.58 6.99
CA PRO A 32 7.70 2.41 6.02
C PRO A 32 6.48 3.07 6.66
N VAL A 33 6.31 4.37 6.43
CA VAL A 33 5.15 5.11 6.94
C VAL A 33 3.91 4.55 6.28
N LYS A 34 2.94 4.11 7.10
CA LYS A 34 1.66 3.58 6.65
C LYS A 34 0.56 4.59 6.96
N VAL A 35 -0.36 4.73 6.03
CA VAL A 35 -1.62 5.46 6.20
C VAL A 35 -2.75 4.46 6.10
N GLU A 36 -3.75 4.56 6.96
CA GLU A 36 -4.95 3.74 6.90
C GLU A 36 -6.13 4.61 6.47
N LEU A 37 -6.81 4.23 5.40
CA LEU A 37 -8.04 4.88 4.94
C LEU A 37 -9.15 3.83 4.88
N ASN A 38 -10.24 4.06 5.61
CA ASN A 38 -11.37 3.14 5.69
C ASN A 38 -10.96 1.69 6.06
N GLY A 39 -9.96 1.52 6.93
CA GLY A 39 -9.45 0.19 7.32
C GLY A 39 -8.50 -0.46 6.30
N MET A 40 -8.16 0.24 5.21
CA MET A 40 -7.20 -0.25 4.21
C MET A 40 -5.83 0.42 4.42
N PRO A 41 -4.76 -0.35 4.69
CA PRO A 41 -3.42 0.19 4.88
C PRO A 41 -2.72 0.44 3.54
N PHE A 42 -2.12 1.63 3.40
CA PHE A 42 -1.30 2.04 2.26
C PHE A 42 0.09 2.43 2.75
N GLN A 43 1.11 1.91 2.09
CA GLN A 43 2.49 2.31 2.32
C GLN A 43 2.81 3.58 1.53
N LEU A 44 3.31 4.61 2.22
CA LEU A 44 3.78 5.83 1.58
C LEU A 44 5.19 5.64 1.01
N ASN A 45 5.44 6.27 -0.12
CA ASN A 45 6.71 6.37 -0.81
C ASN A 45 6.74 7.68 -1.61
N THR A 46 7.91 8.04 -2.15
CA THR A 46 8.08 9.28 -2.93
C THR A 46 7.27 9.32 -4.23
N GLY A 47 6.69 8.20 -4.66
CA GLY A 47 5.82 8.12 -5.84
C GLY A 47 4.34 8.35 -5.54
N ASN A 48 3.86 8.13 -4.31
CA ASN A 48 2.45 8.27 -3.94
C ASN A 48 2.17 9.32 -2.86
N PHE A 49 3.21 10.02 -2.39
CA PHE A 49 3.09 11.09 -1.40
C PHE A 49 3.89 12.31 -1.85
N THR A 50 3.21 13.45 -1.95
CA THR A 50 3.83 14.74 -2.24
C THR A 50 3.33 15.82 -1.27
N VAL A 51 4.20 16.78 -0.99
CA VAL A 51 3.88 17.98 -0.20
C VAL A 51 3.96 19.17 -1.15
N GLY A 52 2.85 19.88 -1.32
CA GLY A 52 2.79 21.10 -2.11
C GLY A 52 3.41 22.29 -1.39
N ASP A 53 3.88 23.27 -2.15
CA ASP A 53 4.50 24.50 -1.62
C ASP A 53 3.51 25.39 -0.84
N ASP A 54 2.21 25.15 -1.03
CA ASP A 54 1.10 25.77 -0.30
C ASP A 54 0.77 25.05 1.01
N GLY A 55 1.53 24.02 1.37
CA GLY A 55 1.30 23.20 2.56
C GLY A 55 0.25 22.10 2.37
N THR A 56 -0.19 21.84 1.13
CA THR A 56 -1.08 20.71 0.83
C THR A 56 -0.33 19.38 0.87
N PHE A 57 -1.03 18.33 1.29
CA PHE A 57 -0.54 16.96 1.20
C PHE A 57 -1.36 16.23 0.15
N ALA A 58 -0.71 15.71 -0.89
CA ALA A 58 -1.35 14.92 -1.93
C ALA A 58 -0.93 13.46 -1.82
N PHE A 59 -1.93 12.59 -1.91
CA PHE A 59 -1.77 11.14 -1.86
C PHE A 59 -2.30 10.56 -3.16
N ASP A 60 -1.42 9.93 -3.94
CA ASP A 60 -1.82 9.17 -5.14
C ASP A 60 -1.98 7.71 -4.75
N LEU A 61 -3.11 7.43 -4.09
CA LEU A 61 -3.45 6.09 -3.65
C LEU A 61 -4.22 5.42 -4.77
N CYS A 62 -3.64 4.37 -5.35
CA CYS A 62 -4.37 3.45 -6.23
C CYS A 62 -5.39 2.67 -5.37
N LEU A 63 -6.48 3.34 -5.02
CA LEU A 63 -7.62 2.74 -4.36
C LEU A 63 -8.22 1.72 -5.33
N PRO A 64 -8.51 0.48 -4.91
CA PRO A 64 -9.22 -0.47 -5.75
C PRO A 64 -10.53 0.18 -6.18
N ASN A 65 -10.67 0.46 -7.47
CA ASN A 65 -11.88 1.04 -8.03
C ASN A 65 -12.86 -0.12 -8.23
N ALA A 66 -13.86 -0.21 -7.37
CA ALA A 66 -14.88 -1.25 -7.43
C ALA A 66 -15.57 -1.35 -8.80
N ALA A 67 -15.74 -0.24 -9.53
CA ALA A 67 -16.28 -0.26 -10.88
C ALA A 67 -15.35 -0.98 -11.86
N VAL A 68 -14.04 -0.73 -11.75
CA VAL A 68 -13.02 -1.41 -12.56
C VAL A 68 -12.98 -2.90 -12.21
N ALA A 69 -13.03 -3.23 -10.92
CA ALA A 69 -13.11 -4.61 -10.47
C ALA A 69 -14.36 -5.34 -10.99
N ALA A 70 -15.52 -4.67 -11.00
CA ALA A 70 -16.77 -5.21 -11.54
C ALA A 70 -16.66 -5.53 -13.04
N ILE A 71 -16.10 -4.59 -13.81
CA ILE A 71 -15.87 -4.76 -15.26
C ILE A 71 -14.90 -5.91 -15.51
N GLN A 72 -13.78 -5.94 -14.77
CA GLN A 72 -12.76 -6.97 -14.95
C GLN A 72 -13.28 -8.36 -14.59
N TYR A 73 -14.07 -8.48 -13.52
CA TYR A 73 -14.71 -9.73 -13.14
C TYR A 73 -15.56 -10.30 -14.29
N VAL A 74 -16.37 -9.46 -14.92
CA VAL A 74 -17.24 -9.84 -16.04
C VAL A 74 -16.44 -10.24 -17.29
N LEU A 75 -15.32 -9.57 -17.55
CA LEU A 75 -14.45 -9.90 -18.67
C LEU A 75 -13.73 -11.24 -18.48
N GLU A 76 -13.29 -11.53 -17.26
CA GLU A 76 -12.57 -12.77 -16.91
C GLU A 76 -13.53 -13.96 -16.72
N HIS A 77 -14.76 -13.68 -16.29
CA HIS A 77 -15.81 -14.67 -16.04
C HIS A 77 -16.97 -14.37 -16.99
N PRO A 78 -16.91 -14.84 -18.25
CA PRO A 78 -18.03 -14.75 -19.17
C PRO A 78 -19.20 -15.56 -18.61
N CYS A 79 -20.02 -14.91 -17.79
CA CYS A 79 -21.25 -15.42 -17.25
C CYS A 79 -22.34 -15.38 -18.33
N GLU A 80 -23.44 -16.08 -18.10
CA GLU A 80 -24.56 -16.12 -19.05
C GLU A 80 -25.24 -14.73 -19.21
N SER A 81 -25.14 -13.87 -18.18
CA SER A 81 -25.78 -12.55 -18.12
C SER A 81 -24.85 -11.42 -17.63
N PRO A 82 -23.77 -11.09 -18.36
CA PRO A 82 -22.79 -10.09 -17.96
C PRO A 82 -23.38 -8.67 -17.86
N MET A 83 -24.36 -8.37 -18.71
CA MET A 83 -25.06 -7.08 -18.69
C MET A 83 -26.01 -6.96 -17.50
N GLU A 84 -26.61 -8.05 -17.03
CA GLU A 84 -27.48 -8.02 -15.84
C GLU A 84 -26.65 -7.81 -14.58
N PHE A 85 -25.50 -8.47 -14.47
CA PHE A 85 -24.53 -8.22 -13.42
C PHE A 85 -24.13 -6.75 -13.34
N LEU A 86 -23.68 -6.15 -14.45
CA LEU A 86 -23.25 -4.75 -14.49
C LEU A 86 -24.40 -3.78 -14.19
N ARG A 87 -25.63 -4.11 -14.62
CA ARG A 87 -26.83 -3.32 -14.29
C ARG A 87 -27.11 -3.36 -12.79
N CYS A 88 -27.16 -4.55 -12.19
CA CYS A 88 -27.36 -4.72 -10.76
C CYS A 88 -26.27 -4.02 -9.93
N TRP A 89 -25.03 -4.06 -10.40
CA TRP A 89 -23.90 -3.37 -9.78
C TRP A 89 -24.07 -1.85 -9.85
N ASN A 90 -24.37 -1.31 -11.02
CA ASN A 90 -24.56 0.13 -11.24
C ASN A 90 -25.77 0.71 -10.49
N GLU A 91 -26.82 -0.09 -10.28
CA GLU A 91 -28.00 0.28 -9.49
C GLU A 91 -27.78 0.17 -7.97
N GLY A 92 -26.62 -0.34 -7.53
CA GLY A 92 -26.33 -0.58 -6.12
C GLY A 92 -27.11 -1.74 -5.51
N ASN A 93 -27.64 -2.65 -6.34
CA ASN A 93 -28.36 -3.84 -5.89
C ASN A 93 -27.37 -4.96 -5.49
N PHE A 94 -26.51 -4.67 -4.51
CA PHE A 94 -25.46 -5.58 -4.06
C PHE A 94 -26.01 -6.83 -3.36
N ALA A 95 -27.24 -6.77 -2.82
CA ALA A 95 -27.91 -7.92 -2.23
C ALA A 95 -28.25 -8.99 -3.29
N ALA A 96 -28.80 -8.58 -4.43
CA ALA A 96 -29.03 -9.50 -5.56
C ALA A 96 -27.71 -10.08 -6.09
N LEU A 97 -26.68 -9.24 -6.20
CA LEU A 97 -25.36 -9.69 -6.65
C LEU A 97 -24.77 -10.78 -5.75
N ARG A 98 -24.85 -10.64 -4.42
CA ARG A 98 -24.37 -11.66 -3.48
C ARG A 98 -25.20 -12.95 -3.52
N ALA A 99 -26.47 -12.85 -3.87
CA ALA A 99 -27.36 -14.02 -3.95
C ALA A 99 -27.14 -14.81 -5.24
N GLU A 100 -27.04 -14.12 -6.37
CA GLU A 100 -26.94 -14.74 -7.71
C GLU A 100 -25.51 -15.04 -8.11
N TRP A 101 -24.53 -14.23 -7.68
CA TRP A 101 -23.10 -14.42 -7.95
C TRP A 101 -22.27 -14.46 -6.65
N PRO A 102 -22.41 -15.52 -5.82
CA PRO A 102 -21.73 -15.64 -4.53
C PRO A 102 -20.19 -15.77 -4.66
N ALA A 103 -19.68 -16.07 -5.86
CA ALA A 103 -18.25 -16.20 -6.14
C ALA A 103 -17.58 -14.85 -6.50
N VAL A 104 -18.31 -13.73 -6.47
CA VAL A 104 -17.77 -12.42 -6.84
C VAL A 104 -16.76 -11.95 -5.80
N PRO A 105 -15.58 -11.48 -6.22
CA PRO A 105 -14.55 -10.97 -5.33
C PRO A 105 -15.03 -9.74 -4.55
N ALA A 106 -14.53 -9.62 -3.31
CA ALA A 106 -14.78 -8.51 -2.39
C ALA A 106 -14.48 -7.14 -3.01
N GLU A 107 -13.45 -7.08 -3.84
CA GLU A 107 -12.92 -5.91 -4.55
C GLU A 107 -13.98 -5.22 -5.42
N VAL A 108 -15.00 -5.97 -5.87
CA VAL A 108 -16.14 -5.44 -6.61
C VAL A 108 -17.07 -4.60 -5.73
N PHE A 109 -17.01 -4.76 -4.42
CA PHE A 109 -17.88 -4.07 -3.46
C PHE A 109 -17.15 -3.00 -2.64
N ILE A 110 -15.83 -3.12 -2.45
CA ILE A 110 -15.03 -2.20 -1.62
C ILE A 110 -15.12 -0.76 -2.15
N GLY A 111 -15.72 0.13 -1.36
CA GLY A 111 -15.89 1.54 -1.74
C GLY A 111 -17.12 1.85 -2.61
N ALA A 112 -17.84 0.82 -3.10
CA ALA A 112 -19.12 0.98 -3.80
C ALA A 112 -20.33 0.62 -2.91
N ASP A 113 -20.22 -0.42 -2.09
CA ASP A 113 -21.26 -0.81 -1.14
C ASP A 113 -21.00 -0.20 0.25
N PRO A 114 -21.84 0.73 0.74
CA PRO A 114 -21.71 1.33 2.07
C PRO A 114 -21.84 0.31 3.21
N LEU A 115 -22.48 -0.83 2.97
CA LEU A 115 -22.64 -1.92 3.93
C LEU A 115 -21.48 -2.91 3.91
N TYR A 116 -20.51 -2.73 2.99
CA TYR A 116 -19.31 -3.53 2.98
C TYR A 116 -18.47 -3.21 4.23
N LYS A 117 -18.68 -3.99 5.29
CA LYS A 117 -17.83 -3.95 6.48
C LYS A 117 -16.49 -4.61 6.13
N ASN A 118 -15.42 -3.83 6.11
CA ASN A 118 -14.09 -4.42 6.29
C ASN A 118 -14.13 -5.22 7.59
N ALA A 119 -13.82 -6.52 7.52
CA ALA A 119 -13.89 -7.46 8.63
C ALA A 119 -12.80 -7.21 9.70
N GLY A 120 -12.67 -5.98 10.18
CA GLY A 120 -11.68 -5.55 11.17
C GLY A 120 -12.13 -4.40 12.06
N GLY A 121 -13.44 -4.21 12.26
CA GLY A 121 -14.00 -3.10 13.02
C GLY A 121 -14.94 -3.47 14.18
N ASP A 122 -14.86 -4.70 14.68
CA ASP A 122 -15.53 -5.14 15.91
C ASP A 122 -14.60 -6.13 16.64
N GLU A 123 -13.59 -5.61 17.36
CA GLU A 123 -13.07 -6.15 18.63
C GLU A 123 -12.39 -5.05 19.46
#